data_AF-A0A927SLP6-F1
#
_entry.id   AF-A0A927SLP6-F1
#
_cell.length_a   1.000
_cell.length_b   1.000
_cell.length_c   1.000
_cell.angle_alpha   90.00
_cell.angle_beta   90.00
_cell.angle_gamma   90.00
#
_symmetry.space_group_name_H-M   'P 1'
#
loop_
_entity.id
_entity.type
_entity.pdbx_description
1 polymer ?
#
loop_
_entity_poly.entity_id
_entity_poly.type
_entity_poly.pdbx_seq_one_letter_code
_entity_poly.pdbx_strand_id
1 'polypeptide(L)'
;MQFLYHDKDLAVVIKPVGLDSESAVPAAIISELGGEAYTVHRLDLNVGGVMVYARTKSAAAALSRSIQEGTVVKEYVALVHGTVAEEGDWTDLLLKDARKNKVFVVDRMRKGVKDARLTFTRLEAGDPSLVRIRLYTGRSHQIRVQFASRKHPLVGDHKYGARDDHKEPMLYSCCLTFPWKGRELRFEHLPEWAMLPAERLERIAAMEEIFVRACTHPTEEDMRVLAAYLDSGDWLQDYTADEQGRIPHAMPRGVLSQDGLYNLVTDWEAHK
;
A
#
# COMPACT_ATOMS: atom_id res chain seq x y z
N MET A 1 -15.38 -15.10 -5.39
CA MET A 1 -14.94 -13.88 -4.68
C MET A 1 -14.58 -14.31 -3.27
N GLN A 2 -13.52 -13.76 -2.66
CA GLN A 2 -13.08 -14.20 -1.34
C GLN A 2 -13.61 -13.28 -0.24
N PHE A 3 -14.14 -13.86 0.83
CA PHE A 3 -14.48 -13.15 2.06
C PHE A 3 -13.31 -13.15 3.02
N LEU A 4 -12.96 -11.98 3.56
CA LEU A 4 -12.02 -11.84 4.68
C LEU A 4 -12.77 -11.90 6.01
N TYR A 5 -14.01 -11.42 6.03
CA TYR A 5 -14.87 -11.42 7.20
C TYR A 5 -16.32 -11.26 6.78
N HIS A 6 -17.24 -11.87 7.51
CA HIS A 6 -18.64 -11.50 7.45
C HIS A 6 -19.33 -11.79 8.78
N ASP A 7 -20.30 -10.95 9.13
CA ASP A 7 -21.25 -11.19 10.21
C ASP A 7 -22.64 -10.74 9.77
N LYS A 8 -23.55 -10.51 10.72
CA LYS A 8 -24.91 -10.02 10.40
C LYS A 8 -24.94 -8.60 9.85
N ASP A 9 -23.92 -7.78 10.12
CA ASP A 9 -23.89 -6.35 9.83
C ASP A 9 -22.88 -5.97 8.73
N LEU A 10 -21.83 -6.76 8.54
CA LEU A 10 -20.71 -6.47 7.64
C LEU A 10 -20.37 -7.64 6.73
N ALA A 11 -19.86 -7.32 5.55
CA ALA A 11 -19.11 -8.23 4.70
C ALA A 11 -17.84 -7.51 4.22
N VAL A 12 -16.67 -8.08 4.53
CA VAL A 12 -15.37 -7.63 4.03
C VAL A 12 -14.88 -8.64 3.02
N VAL A 13 -14.61 -8.17 1.80
CA VAL A 13 -14.31 -9.01 0.65
C VAL A 13 -13.08 -8.51 -0.09
N ILE A 14 -12.44 -9.42 -0.82
CA ILE A 14 -11.48 -9.06 -1.85
C ILE A 14 -12.25 -8.90 -3.16
N LYS A 15 -12.42 -7.65 -3.59
CA LYS A 15 -13.00 -7.31 -4.88
C LYS A 15 -12.04 -7.73 -6.00
N PRO A 16 -12.47 -8.58 -6.95
CA PRO A 16 -11.69 -8.87 -8.16
C PRO A 16 -11.59 -7.64 -9.08
N VAL A 17 -10.50 -7.55 -9.85
CA VAL A 17 -10.38 -6.57 -10.95
C VAL A 17 -11.46 -6.87 -12.00
N GLY A 18 -12.09 -5.83 -12.54
CA GLY A 18 -13.13 -5.94 -13.56
C GLY A 18 -14.55 -6.12 -13.02
N LEU A 19 -14.72 -6.37 -11.71
CA LEU A 19 -16.03 -6.45 -11.08
C LEU A 19 -16.50 -5.05 -10.64
N ASP A 20 -17.78 -4.72 -10.81
CA ASP A 20 -18.30 -3.42 -10.37
C ASP A 20 -18.57 -3.40 -8.85
N SER A 21 -18.15 -2.31 -8.18
CA SER A 21 -18.27 -2.15 -6.73
C SER A 21 -19.71 -1.88 -6.24
N GLU A 22 -20.60 -1.41 -7.11
CA GLU A 22 -21.93 -0.92 -6.72
C GLU A 22 -23.05 -1.92 -7.06
N SER A 23 -22.81 -2.80 -8.04
CA SER A 23 -23.80 -3.75 -8.54
C SER A 23 -23.33 -5.20 -8.42
N ALA A 24 -22.21 -5.54 -9.05
CA ALA A 24 -21.77 -6.91 -9.18
C ALA A 24 -21.26 -7.52 -7.87
N VAL A 25 -20.47 -6.78 -7.09
CA VAL A 25 -20.00 -7.25 -5.77
C VAL A 25 -21.16 -7.42 -4.77
N PRO A 26 -22.07 -6.44 -4.57
CA PRO A 26 -23.25 -6.65 -3.74
C PRO A 26 -24.11 -7.84 -4.16
N ALA A 27 -24.32 -8.04 -5.46
CA ALA A 27 -25.08 -9.19 -5.97
C ALA A 27 -24.41 -10.52 -5.60
N ALA A 28 -23.07 -10.61 -5.70
CA ALA A 28 -22.32 -11.78 -5.27
C ALA A 28 -22.42 -12.01 -3.76
N ILE A 29 -22.35 -10.95 -2.94
CA ILE A 29 -22.53 -11.05 -1.48
C ILE A 29 -23.93 -11.58 -1.13
N ILE A 30 -24.97 -11.05 -1.78
CA ILE A 30 -26.36 -11.48 -1.55
C ILE A 30 -26.56 -12.92 -2.00
N SER A 31 -25.98 -13.32 -3.13
CA SER A 31 -26.06 -14.70 -3.62
C SER A 31 -25.43 -15.69 -2.65
N GLU A 32 -24.36 -15.31 -1.95
CA GLU A 32 -23.60 -16.23 -1.09
C GLU A 32 -24.09 -16.22 0.37
N LEU A 33 -24.42 -15.05 0.92
CA LEU A 33 -24.77 -14.88 2.34
C LEU A 33 -26.27 -14.61 2.58
N GLY A 34 -27.04 -14.37 1.53
CA GLY A 34 -28.43 -13.90 1.61
C GLY A 34 -28.57 -12.49 2.19
N GLY A 35 -29.81 -12.00 2.23
CA GLY A 35 -30.16 -10.70 2.79
C GLY A 35 -29.84 -9.53 1.85
N GLU A 36 -29.30 -8.44 2.41
CA GLU A 36 -28.97 -7.22 1.69
C GLU A 36 -27.46 -6.92 1.75
N ALA A 37 -26.96 -6.18 0.77
CA ALA A 37 -25.60 -5.67 0.74
C ALA A 37 -25.59 -4.22 0.22
N TYR A 38 -25.02 -3.31 1.00
CA TYR A 38 -25.01 -1.87 0.76
C TYR A 38 -23.58 -1.38 0.53
N THR A 39 -23.36 -0.73 -0.60
CA THR A 39 -22.07 -0.11 -0.94
C THR A 39 -21.90 1.20 -0.18
N VAL A 40 -20.86 1.28 0.65
CA VAL A 40 -20.54 2.50 1.44
C VAL A 40 -19.31 3.23 0.92
N HIS A 41 -18.45 2.55 0.17
CA HIS A 41 -17.35 3.11 -0.60
C HIS A 41 -17.11 2.29 -1.86
N ARG A 42 -16.30 2.81 -2.80
CA ARG A 42 -16.07 2.17 -4.10
C ARG A 42 -14.60 2.15 -4.46
N LEU A 43 -14.21 1.11 -5.18
CA LEU A 43 -12.99 1.07 -6.00
C LEU A 43 -13.37 1.26 -7.47
N ASP A 44 -12.42 1.73 -8.28
CA ASP A 44 -12.58 1.75 -9.73
C ASP A 44 -12.82 0.32 -10.26
N LEU A 45 -13.48 0.20 -11.42
CA LEU A 45 -13.76 -1.11 -12.05
C LEU A 45 -12.48 -1.93 -12.20
N ASN A 46 -11.40 -1.28 -12.65
CA ASN A 46 -10.10 -1.85 -12.94
C ASN A 46 -9.15 -1.88 -11.73
N VAL A 47 -9.68 -1.75 -10.50
CA VAL A 47 -8.90 -1.81 -9.24
C VAL A 47 -9.46 -2.90 -8.36
N GLY A 48 -8.60 -3.81 -7.91
CA GLY A 48 -8.96 -4.89 -6.99
C GLY A 48 -8.68 -4.53 -5.53
N GLY A 49 -9.15 -5.39 -4.63
CA GLY A 49 -8.69 -5.41 -3.24
C GLY A 49 -9.77 -5.30 -2.17
N VAL A 50 -9.31 -5.02 -0.95
CA VAL A 50 -10.10 -5.06 0.27
C VAL A 50 -11.21 -4.01 0.21
N MET A 51 -12.46 -4.46 0.39
CA MET A 51 -13.64 -3.63 0.49
C MET A 51 -14.54 -4.09 1.62
N VAL A 52 -15.27 -3.14 2.22
CA VAL A 52 -16.32 -3.41 3.21
C VAL A 52 -17.67 -3.00 2.66
N TYR A 53 -18.65 -3.87 2.87
CA TYR A 53 -20.07 -3.67 2.57
C TYR A 53 -20.85 -3.79 3.87
N ALA A 54 -21.90 -2.98 4.00
CA ALA A 54 -22.85 -3.13 5.08
C ALA A 54 -23.94 -4.13 4.68
N ARG A 55 -24.36 -4.98 5.61
CA ARG A 55 -25.45 -5.94 5.42
C ARG A 55 -26.77 -5.50 6.04
N THR A 56 -26.76 -4.39 6.77
CA THR A 56 -27.95 -3.75 7.35
C THR A 56 -27.94 -2.25 7.07
N LYS A 57 -29.13 -1.63 7.05
CA LYS A 57 -29.25 -0.16 6.86
C LYS A 57 -28.57 0.64 7.97
N SER A 58 -28.66 0.16 9.21
CA SER A 58 -27.96 0.76 10.36
C SER A 58 -26.45 0.70 10.18
N ALA A 59 -25.95 -0.43 9.68
CA ALA A 59 -24.53 -0.58 9.39
C ALA A 59 -24.06 0.33 8.26
N ALA A 60 -24.86 0.46 7.20
CA ALA A 60 -24.57 1.34 6.08
C ALA A 60 -24.43 2.79 6.57
N ALA A 61 -25.39 3.25 7.37
CA ALA A 61 -25.37 4.60 7.95
C ALA A 61 -24.13 4.83 8.83
N ALA A 62 -23.74 3.85 9.66
CA ALA A 62 -22.56 3.97 10.53
C ALA A 62 -21.24 4.03 9.77
N LEU A 63 -21.05 3.17 8.76
CA LEU A 63 -19.85 3.21 7.91
C LEU A 63 -19.81 4.48 7.06
N SER A 64 -20.95 4.91 6.50
CA SER A 64 -21.00 6.17 5.74
C SER A 64 -20.61 7.37 6.60
N ARG A 65 -21.04 7.44 7.87
CA ARG A 65 -20.58 8.47 8.81
C ARG A 65 -19.07 8.41 9.03
N SER A 66 -18.53 7.22 9.28
CA SER A 66 -17.08 7.04 9.48
C SER A 66 -16.26 7.52 8.27
N ILE A 67 -16.76 7.27 7.06
CA ILE A 67 -16.13 7.76 5.81
C ILE A 67 -16.22 9.28 5.70
N GLN A 68 -17.37 9.87 6.05
CA GLN A 68 -17.57 11.31 6.03
C GLN A 68 -16.69 12.04 7.05
N GLU A 69 -16.49 11.44 8.22
CA GLU A 69 -15.64 11.93 9.31
C GLU A 69 -14.14 11.71 9.04
N GLY A 70 -13.78 10.93 8.01
CA GLY A 70 -12.39 10.65 7.67
C GLY A 70 -11.71 9.67 8.63
N THR A 71 -12.47 8.90 9.40
CA THR A 71 -11.94 7.91 10.36
C THR A 71 -11.64 6.55 9.71
N VAL A 72 -11.98 6.38 8.43
CA VAL A 72 -11.60 5.21 7.64
C VAL A 72 -10.24 5.43 6.99
N VAL A 73 -9.27 4.61 7.35
CA VAL A 73 -7.94 4.59 6.72
C VAL A 73 -7.95 3.60 5.56
N LYS A 74 -7.51 4.08 4.39
CA LYS A 74 -7.41 3.29 3.17
C LYS A 74 -5.97 3.26 2.71
N GLU A 75 -5.43 2.06 2.53
CA GLU A 75 -4.11 1.87 1.99
C GLU A 75 -4.14 1.04 0.71
N TYR A 76 -3.20 1.35 -0.18
CA TYR A 76 -3.07 0.76 -1.48
C TYR A 76 -1.63 0.34 -1.72
N VAL A 77 -1.43 -0.62 -2.62
CA VAL A 77 -0.14 -0.85 -3.26
C VAL A 77 -0.25 -0.57 -4.75
N ALA A 78 0.83 -0.07 -5.35
CA ALA A 78 0.89 0.19 -6.78
C ALA A 78 2.28 -0.04 -7.36
N LEU A 79 2.34 -0.51 -8.60
CA LEU A 79 3.55 -0.41 -9.43
C LEU A 79 3.51 0.88 -10.24
N VAL A 80 4.58 1.66 -10.14
CA VAL A 80 4.70 2.98 -10.79
C VAL A 80 5.95 3.03 -11.64
N HIS A 81 5.85 3.65 -12.81
CA HIS A 81 6.97 3.80 -13.74
C HIS A 81 8.08 4.67 -13.15
N GLY A 82 9.33 4.26 -13.39
CA GLY A 82 10.54 4.89 -12.91
C GLY A 82 10.78 4.72 -11.41
N THR A 83 11.91 5.27 -10.96
CA THR A 83 12.31 5.24 -9.56
C THR A 83 11.75 6.44 -8.82
N VAL A 84 10.69 6.22 -8.03
CA VAL A 84 10.12 7.27 -7.17
C VAL A 84 10.97 7.51 -5.94
N ALA A 85 10.80 8.68 -5.31
CA ALA A 85 11.37 8.96 -3.99
C ALA A 85 10.95 7.88 -2.98
N GLU A 86 11.77 7.68 -1.95
CA GLU A 86 11.42 6.76 -0.87
C GLU A 86 10.10 7.15 -0.20
N GLU A 87 9.88 8.46 -0.09
CA GLU A 87 8.70 9.02 0.50
C GLU A 87 8.11 10.23 -0.19
N GLY A 88 6.80 10.42 0.00
CA GLY A 88 6.15 11.71 -0.20
C GLY A 88 4.85 11.86 0.58
N ASP A 89 4.54 13.13 0.88
CA ASP A 89 3.25 13.63 1.33
C ASP A 89 2.76 14.64 0.28
N TRP A 90 1.78 14.23 -0.52
CA TRP A 90 1.30 15.01 -1.66
C TRP A 90 -0.10 15.54 -1.40
N THR A 91 -0.23 16.86 -1.51
CA THR A 91 -1.50 17.56 -1.58
C THR A 91 -1.63 18.23 -2.94
N ASP A 92 -2.68 17.87 -3.68
CA ASP A 92 -2.95 18.39 -5.01
C ASP A 92 -4.41 18.86 -5.13
N LEU A 93 -4.66 19.80 -6.05
CA LEU A 93 -6.00 20.20 -6.43
C LEU A 93 -6.45 19.39 -7.65
N LEU A 94 -7.57 18.66 -7.50
CA LEU A 94 -8.09 17.79 -8.55
C LEU A 94 -9.37 18.32 -9.17
N LEU A 95 -9.41 18.34 -10.50
CA LEU A 95 -10.60 18.65 -11.29
C LEU A 95 -11.06 17.42 -12.07
N LYS A 96 -12.32 17.01 -11.86
CA LYS A 96 -12.94 15.93 -12.65
C LYS A 96 -13.60 16.51 -13.90
N ASP A 97 -13.13 16.06 -15.07
CA ASP A 97 -13.80 16.26 -16.35
C ASP A 97 -14.76 15.07 -16.58
N ALA A 98 -16.05 15.33 -16.41
CA ALA A 98 -17.09 14.31 -16.59
C ALA A 98 -17.22 13.83 -18.05
N ARG A 99 -16.94 14.70 -19.04
CA ARG A 99 -17.06 14.34 -20.46
C ARG A 99 -15.96 13.38 -20.88
N LYS A 100 -14.75 13.57 -20.36
CA LYS A 100 -13.60 12.69 -20.63
C LYS A 100 -13.46 11.52 -19.65
N ASN A 101 -14.31 11.47 -18.63
CA ASN A 101 -14.19 10.56 -17.49
C ASN A 101 -12.73 10.46 -16.97
N LYS A 102 -12.11 11.64 -16.82
CA LYS A 102 -10.69 11.82 -16.47
C LYS A 102 -10.54 12.94 -15.44
N VAL A 103 -9.52 12.81 -14.60
CA VAL A 103 -9.19 13.78 -13.57
C VAL A 103 -7.86 14.46 -13.93
N PHE A 104 -7.72 15.71 -13.55
CA PHE A 104 -6.51 16.50 -13.81
C PHE A 104 -6.05 17.17 -12.52
N VAL A 105 -4.73 17.21 -12.31
CA VAL A 105 -4.12 18.14 -11.35
C VAL A 105 -4.18 19.54 -11.94
N VAL A 106 -4.57 20.52 -11.13
CA VAL A 106 -4.71 21.94 -11.54
C VAL A 106 -4.08 22.86 -10.49
N ASP A 107 -3.70 24.07 -10.87
CA ASP A 107 -2.96 24.96 -9.95
C ASP A 107 -3.86 25.93 -9.17
N ARG A 108 -5.16 26.00 -9.48
CA ARG A 108 -6.07 27.00 -8.91
C ARG A 108 -7.40 26.41 -8.46
N MET A 109 -7.81 26.79 -7.25
CA MET A 109 -9.12 26.46 -6.72
C MET A 109 -10.22 27.17 -7.52
N ARG A 110 -11.25 26.43 -7.91
CA ARG A 110 -12.45 26.93 -8.61
C ARG A 110 -13.59 25.92 -8.46
N LYS A 111 -14.79 26.30 -8.93
CA LYS A 111 -15.97 25.41 -8.90
C LYS A 111 -15.64 24.03 -9.49
N GLY A 112 -15.86 22.98 -8.69
CA GLY A 112 -15.62 21.58 -9.08
C GLY A 112 -14.22 21.04 -8.79
N VAL A 113 -13.28 21.90 -8.38
CA VAL A 113 -11.96 21.49 -7.89
C VAL A 113 -12.07 21.05 -6.43
N LYS A 114 -11.32 20.01 -6.06
CA LYS A 114 -11.27 19.49 -4.69
C LYS A 114 -9.83 19.19 -4.29
N ASP A 115 -9.48 19.43 -3.03
CA ASP A 115 -8.23 18.97 -2.45
C ASP A 115 -8.17 17.44 -2.40
N ALA A 116 -6.96 16.94 -2.65
CA ALA A 116 -6.61 15.54 -2.62
C ALA A 116 -5.27 15.35 -1.93
N ARG A 117 -5.25 14.59 -0.83
CA ARG A 117 -4.03 14.28 -0.08
C ARG A 117 -3.77 12.78 0.01
N LEU A 118 -2.53 12.39 -0.23
CA LEU A 118 -2.02 11.05 -0.01
C LEU A 118 -0.59 11.12 0.55
N THR A 119 -0.18 10.07 1.25
CA THR A 119 1.23 9.78 1.51
C THR A 119 1.58 8.45 0.89
N PHE A 120 2.82 8.25 0.45
CA PHE A 120 3.26 6.95 -0.06
C PHE A 120 4.68 6.64 0.35
N THR A 121 4.98 5.36 0.58
CA THR A 121 6.30 4.75 0.84
C THR A 121 6.68 3.80 -0.26
N ARG A 122 7.89 3.92 -0.79
CA ARG A 122 8.47 2.96 -1.71
C ARG A 122 8.88 1.70 -0.95
N LEU A 123 8.39 0.55 -1.39
CA LEU A 123 8.71 -0.77 -0.86
C LEU A 123 9.83 -1.46 -1.66
N GLU A 124 9.93 -1.14 -2.94
CA GLU A 124 10.97 -1.64 -3.83
C GLU A 124 11.37 -0.56 -4.82
N ALA A 125 12.68 -0.35 -4.93
CA ALA A 125 13.28 0.56 -5.90
C ALA A 125 13.44 -0.15 -7.25
N GLY A 126 13.20 0.56 -8.35
CA GLY A 126 13.38 0.01 -9.69
C GLY A 126 12.62 0.81 -10.74
N ASP A 127 12.49 0.19 -11.91
CA ASP A 127 11.56 0.59 -12.96
C ASP A 127 10.83 -0.66 -13.47
N PRO A 128 9.63 -0.95 -12.94
CA PRO A 128 8.81 -0.10 -12.06
C PRO A 128 9.24 -0.12 -10.58
N SER A 129 8.86 0.92 -9.82
CA SER A 129 8.91 0.91 -8.35
C SER A 129 7.61 0.38 -7.73
N LEU A 130 7.72 -0.35 -6.62
CA LEU A 130 6.58 -0.74 -5.79
C LEU A 130 6.35 0.28 -4.67
N VAL A 131 5.13 0.78 -4.51
CA VAL A 131 4.77 1.76 -3.46
C VAL A 131 3.57 1.31 -2.64
N ARG A 132 3.59 1.56 -1.32
CA ARG A 132 2.43 1.55 -0.42
C ARG A 132 1.93 2.98 -0.23
N ILE A 133 0.64 3.20 -0.40
CA ILE A 133 0.01 4.52 -0.44
C ILE A 133 -1.10 4.57 0.61
N ARG A 134 -1.11 5.61 1.44
CA ARG A 134 -2.21 5.92 2.36
C ARG A 134 -3.00 7.11 1.83
N LEU A 135 -4.32 6.96 1.70
CA LEU A 135 -5.21 8.04 1.29
C LEU A 135 -5.79 8.77 2.51
N TYR A 136 -5.71 10.11 2.48
CA TYR A 136 -6.44 10.98 3.41
C TYR A 136 -7.73 11.53 2.79
N THR A 137 -7.82 11.48 1.46
CA THR A 137 -9.01 11.83 0.69
C THR A 137 -9.32 10.74 -0.34
N GLY A 138 -10.59 10.59 -0.72
CA GLY A 138 -11.03 9.60 -1.72
C GLY A 138 -11.57 10.25 -2.99
N ARG A 139 -10.75 10.96 -3.77
CA ARG A 139 -11.19 11.55 -5.05
C ARG A 139 -11.11 10.52 -6.19
N SER A 140 -11.93 10.69 -7.22
CA SER A 140 -11.91 9.80 -8.39
C SER A 140 -10.50 9.75 -9.00
N HIS A 141 -9.99 8.55 -9.28
CA HIS A 141 -8.66 8.33 -9.86
C HIS A 141 -7.51 9.08 -9.17
N GLN A 142 -7.63 9.37 -7.86
CA GLN A 142 -6.71 10.23 -7.13
C GLN A 142 -5.25 9.75 -7.24
N ILE A 143 -4.98 8.52 -6.83
CA ILE A 143 -3.64 7.92 -6.90
C ILE A 143 -3.09 8.00 -8.32
N ARG A 144 -3.89 7.53 -9.28
CA ARG A 144 -3.56 7.45 -10.71
C ARG A 144 -3.10 8.79 -11.28
N VAL A 145 -3.84 9.86 -11.00
CA VAL A 145 -3.51 11.19 -11.54
C VAL A 145 -2.35 11.86 -10.80
N GLN A 146 -2.23 11.70 -9.48
CA GLN A 146 -1.16 12.33 -8.69
C GLN A 146 0.21 11.78 -9.09
N PHE A 147 0.32 10.47 -9.26
CA PHE A 147 1.54 9.80 -9.74
C PHE A 147 1.86 10.14 -11.20
N ALA A 148 0.87 10.09 -12.10
CA ALA A 148 1.07 10.45 -13.51
C ALA A 148 1.49 11.92 -13.70
N SER A 149 0.94 12.85 -12.91
CA SER A 149 1.30 14.28 -12.99
C SER A 149 2.77 14.55 -12.65
N ARG A 150 3.40 13.63 -11.92
CA ARG A 150 4.81 13.66 -11.52
C ARG A 150 5.70 12.77 -12.39
N LYS A 151 5.21 12.37 -13.58
CA LYS A 151 5.92 11.51 -14.56
C LYS A 151 6.17 10.07 -14.09
N HIS A 152 5.43 9.60 -13.10
CA HIS A 152 5.47 8.22 -12.62
C HIS A 152 4.10 7.55 -12.79
N PRO A 153 3.53 7.46 -14.02
CA PRO A 153 2.23 6.83 -14.20
C PRO A 153 2.25 5.39 -13.67
N LEU A 154 1.10 4.92 -13.21
CA LEU A 154 0.98 3.52 -12.78
C LEU A 154 1.16 2.60 -13.99
N VAL A 155 1.84 1.47 -13.78
CA VAL A 155 1.99 0.41 -14.79
C VAL A 155 0.60 -0.03 -15.25
N GLY A 156 0.40 -0.09 -16.56
CA GLY A 156 -0.85 -0.46 -17.22
C GLY A 156 -1.94 0.63 -17.20
N ASP A 157 -1.67 1.82 -16.65
CA ASP A 157 -2.63 2.92 -16.65
C ASP A 157 -2.61 3.76 -17.94
N HIS A 158 -3.16 3.20 -19.01
CA HIS A 158 -3.21 3.85 -20.33
C HIS A 158 -4.01 5.16 -20.33
N LYS A 159 -4.96 5.31 -19.39
CA LYS A 159 -5.76 6.55 -19.25
C LYS A 159 -4.88 7.73 -18.81
N TYR A 160 -3.86 7.45 -18.00
CA TYR A 160 -3.00 8.45 -17.40
C TYR A 160 -1.57 8.50 -17.95
N GLY A 161 -1.27 7.72 -18.99
CA GLY A 161 -0.07 7.91 -19.82
C GLY A 161 0.83 6.70 -19.95
N ALA A 162 0.52 5.60 -19.26
CA ALA A 162 1.27 4.35 -19.41
C ALA A 162 1.09 3.75 -20.82
N ARG A 163 2.10 3.01 -21.28
CA ARG A 163 2.18 2.39 -22.61
C ARG A 163 2.63 0.94 -22.52
N ASP A 164 2.17 0.25 -21.48
CA ASP A 164 2.50 -1.14 -21.19
C ASP A 164 1.64 -2.10 -22.02
N ASP A 165 2.11 -3.34 -22.19
CA ASP A 165 1.28 -4.42 -22.78
C ASP A 165 0.08 -4.75 -21.88
N HIS A 166 0.28 -4.64 -20.57
CA HIS A 166 -0.78 -4.70 -19.57
C HIS A 166 -1.68 -3.46 -19.64
N LYS A 167 -3.01 -3.63 -19.53
CA LYS A 167 -3.99 -2.56 -19.78
C LYS A 167 -4.80 -2.14 -18.56
N GLU A 168 -4.61 -2.83 -17.44
CA GLU A 168 -5.17 -2.46 -16.15
C GLU A 168 -4.11 -1.74 -15.30
N PRO A 169 -4.47 -0.71 -14.52
CA PRO A 169 -3.54 -0.10 -13.59
C PRO A 169 -3.17 -1.13 -12.53
N MET A 170 -1.87 -1.34 -12.33
CA MET A 170 -1.31 -2.11 -11.22
C MET A 170 -1.50 -1.32 -9.93
N LEU A 171 -2.74 -1.33 -9.43
CA LEU A 171 -3.22 -0.65 -8.24
C LEU A 171 -4.16 -1.58 -7.48
N TYR A 172 -3.92 -1.71 -6.18
CA TYR A 172 -4.67 -2.63 -5.34
C TYR A 172 -4.96 -2.02 -3.97
N SER A 173 -6.21 -2.11 -3.51
CA SER A 173 -6.61 -1.72 -2.15
C SER A 173 -6.12 -2.78 -1.16
N CYS A 174 -4.97 -2.57 -0.54
CA CYS A 174 -4.30 -3.60 0.26
C CYS A 174 -4.74 -3.63 1.71
N CYS A 175 -5.15 -2.49 2.29
CA CYS A 175 -5.58 -2.46 3.67
C CYS A 175 -6.72 -1.46 3.90
N LEU A 176 -7.66 -1.87 4.74
CA LEU A 176 -8.77 -1.05 5.21
C LEU A 176 -8.85 -1.11 6.73
N THR A 177 -8.80 0.06 7.38
CA THR A 177 -8.97 0.18 8.83
C THR A 177 -10.12 1.13 9.14
N PHE A 178 -11.04 0.74 10.03
CA PHE A 178 -12.21 1.55 10.37
C PHE A 178 -12.76 1.24 11.78
N PRO A 179 -13.36 2.23 12.45
CA PRO A 179 -14.03 2.01 13.73
C PRO A 179 -15.36 1.26 13.53
N TRP A 180 -15.59 0.25 14.36
CA TRP A 180 -16.82 -0.53 14.39
C TRP A 180 -17.20 -0.95 15.80
N LYS A 181 -18.37 -0.48 16.28
CA LYS A 181 -18.93 -0.85 17.61
C LYS A 181 -17.92 -0.74 18.76
N GLY A 182 -17.16 0.35 18.80
CA GLY A 182 -16.19 0.64 19.85
C GLY A 182 -14.84 -0.09 19.70
N ARG A 183 -14.60 -0.78 18.59
CA ARG A 183 -13.31 -1.41 18.25
C ARG A 183 -12.80 -0.86 16.93
N GLU A 184 -11.49 -0.89 16.73
CA GLU A 184 -10.89 -0.67 15.42
C GLU A 184 -10.74 -2.02 14.71
N LEU A 185 -11.27 -2.12 13.49
CA LEU A 185 -11.12 -3.31 12.66
C LEU A 185 -10.14 -3.01 11.53
N ARG A 186 -9.18 -3.91 11.32
CA ARG A 186 -8.15 -3.83 10.27
C ARG A 186 -8.16 -5.10 9.43
N PHE A 187 -8.26 -4.94 8.12
CA PHE A 187 -8.20 -6.03 7.16
C PHE A 187 -7.13 -5.75 6.11
N GLU A 188 -6.26 -6.72 5.86
CA GLU A 188 -5.13 -6.59 4.94
C GLU A 188 -5.06 -7.78 3.99
N HIS A 189 -4.74 -7.51 2.74
CA HIS A 189 -4.47 -8.51 1.72
C HIS A 189 -3.56 -7.90 0.64
N LEU A 190 -2.51 -8.60 0.24
CA LEU A 190 -1.62 -8.17 -0.85
C LEU A 190 -1.83 -9.05 -2.08
N PRO A 191 -1.81 -8.46 -3.29
CA PRO A 191 -1.75 -9.24 -4.53
C PRO A 191 -0.35 -9.85 -4.71
N GLU A 192 -0.26 -10.98 -5.42
CA GLU A 192 1.01 -11.69 -5.66
C GLU A 192 2.13 -10.78 -6.17
N TRP A 193 1.84 -9.88 -7.12
CA TRP A 193 2.82 -8.96 -7.69
C TRP A 193 3.33 -7.89 -6.72
N ALA A 194 2.66 -7.68 -5.58
CA ALA A 194 3.10 -6.77 -4.53
C ALA A 194 3.68 -7.51 -3.31
N MET A 195 3.68 -8.84 -3.34
CA MET A 195 4.41 -9.63 -2.36
C MET A 195 5.88 -9.52 -2.70
N LEU A 196 6.70 -9.19 -1.70
CA LEU A 196 8.15 -9.27 -1.88
C LEU A 196 8.52 -10.74 -2.19
N PRO A 197 9.49 -11.00 -3.08
CA PRO A 197 9.91 -12.36 -3.38
C PRO A 197 10.23 -13.14 -2.11
N ALA A 198 9.84 -14.41 -2.04
CA ALA A 198 10.12 -15.26 -0.88
C ALA A 198 11.62 -15.24 -0.54
N GLU A 199 12.48 -15.25 -1.56
CA GLU A 199 13.94 -15.13 -1.44
C GLU A 199 14.39 -13.84 -0.72
N ARG A 200 13.68 -12.72 -0.93
CA ARG A 200 13.95 -11.44 -0.23
C ARG A 200 13.54 -11.53 1.23
N LEU A 201 12.36 -12.10 1.51
CA LEU A 201 11.88 -12.32 2.88
C LEU A 201 12.77 -13.30 3.65
N GLU A 202 13.21 -14.37 3.00
CA GLU A 202 14.15 -15.36 3.53
C GLU A 202 15.52 -14.74 3.80
N ARG A 203 16.04 -13.92 2.86
CA ARG A 203 17.29 -13.18 3.06
C ARG A 203 17.19 -12.23 4.23
N ILE A 204 16.12 -11.43 4.32
CA ILE A 204 15.84 -10.53 5.45
C ILE A 204 15.88 -11.31 6.76
N ALA A 205 15.09 -12.39 6.87
CA ALA A 205 15.00 -13.20 8.08
C ALA A 205 16.35 -13.85 8.47
N ALA A 206 17.09 -14.37 7.48
CA ALA A 206 18.40 -14.96 7.71
C ALA A 206 19.42 -13.92 8.21
N MET A 207 19.44 -12.73 7.62
CA MET A 207 20.37 -11.68 8.02
C MET A 207 20.08 -11.14 9.42
N GLU A 208 18.81 -11.07 9.83
CA GLU A 208 18.48 -10.71 11.21
C GLU A 208 18.97 -11.71 12.25
N GLU A 209 18.78 -13.00 11.97
CA GLU A 209 19.21 -14.05 12.88
C GLU A 209 20.74 -14.02 13.07
N ILE A 210 21.48 -13.86 11.96
CA ILE A 210 22.93 -13.71 11.96
C ILE A 210 23.32 -12.45 12.74
N PHE A 211 22.66 -11.33 12.51
CA PHE A 211 22.99 -10.07 13.18
C PHE A 211 22.75 -10.10 14.68
N VAL A 212 21.59 -10.63 15.13
CA VAL A 212 21.29 -10.78 16.57
C VAL A 212 22.29 -11.71 17.24
N ARG A 213 22.64 -12.81 16.57
CA ARG A 213 23.68 -13.73 17.05
C ARG A 213 25.03 -13.01 17.14
N ALA A 214 25.43 -12.28 16.10
CA ALA A 214 26.70 -11.56 16.05
C ALA A 214 26.81 -10.45 17.09
N CYS A 215 25.71 -9.80 17.46
CA CYS A 215 25.68 -8.80 18.54
C CYS A 215 25.99 -9.38 19.93
N THR A 216 25.79 -10.70 20.14
CA THR A 216 25.98 -11.34 21.45
C THR A 216 27.21 -12.24 21.48
N HIS A 217 27.44 -13.00 20.42
CA HIS A 217 28.53 -13.98 20.30
C HIS A 217 29.01 -14.01 18.84
N PRO A 218 29.78 -13.00 18.39
CA PRO A 218 30.24 -12.92 17.00
C PRO A 218 31.16 -14.10 16.65
N THR A 219 30.85 -14.76 15.53
CA THR A 219 31.72 -15.77 14.93
C THR A 219 32.35 -15.23 13.65
N GLU A 220 33.49 -15.79 13.24
CA GLU A 220 34.18 -15.34 12.03
C GLU A 220 33.32 -15.53 10.77
N GLU A 221 32.49 -16.58 10.72
CA GLU A 221 31.55 -16.81 9.60
C GLU A 221 30.38 -15.81 9.63
N ASP A 222 29.81 -15.51 10.80
CA ASP A 222 28.73 -14.52 10.92
C ASP A 222 29.21 -13.15 10.42
N MET A 223 30.40 -12.75 10.84
CA MET A 223 30.99 -11.46 10.44
C MET A 223 31.33 -11.41 8.95
N ARG A 224 31.79 -12.54 8.37
CA ARG A 224 32.02 -12.66 6.92
C ARG A 224 30.74 -12.50 6.13
N VAL A 225 29.65 -13.12 6.58
CA VAL A 225 28.33 -13.03 5.93
C VAL A 225 27.75 -11.62 6.06
N LEU A 226 27.82 -11.00 7.24
CA LEU A 226 27.34 -9.62 7.44
C LEU A 226 28.16 -8.59 6.65
N ALA A 227 29.47 -8.76 6.54
CA ALA A 227 30.33 -7.91 5.70
C ALA A 227 29.98 -8.06 4.21
N ALA A 228 29.82 -9.30 3.73
CA ALA A 228 29.39 -9.53 2.35
C ALA A 228 28.00 -8.96 2.06
N TYR A 229 27.09 -9.02 3.04
CA TYR A 229 25.75 -8.43 2.95
C TYR A 229 25.78 -6.89 2.97
N LEU A 230 26.66 -6.28 3.75
CA LEU A 230 26.93 -4.84 3.75
C LEU A 230 27.48 -4.39 2.39
N ASP A 231 28.48 -5.10 1.86
CA ASP A 231 29.17 -4.81 0.61
C ASP A 231 28.27 -4.99 -0.62
N SER A 232 27.35 -5.97 -0.59
CA SER A 232 26.44 -6.22 -1.72
C SER A 232 25.43 -5.09 -1.91
N GLY A 233 25.15 -4.31 -0.86
CA GLY A 233 24.10 -3.30 -0.86
C GLY A 233 22.68 -3.87 -0.83
N ASP A 234 22.51 -5.19 -0.70
CA ASP A 234 21.19 -5.81 -0.56
C ASP A 234 20.47 -5.32 0.70
N TRP A 235 21.23 -5.02 1.76
CA TRP A 235 20.73 -4.42 2.99
C TRP A 235 20.04 -3.05 2.75
N LEU A 236 20.43 -2.29 1.72
CA LEU A 236 19.76 -1.03 1.37
C LEU A 236 18.35 -1.31 0.87
N GLN A 237 18.21 -2.30 -0.03
CA GLN A 237 16.90 -2.69 -0.53
C GLN A 237 16.07 -3.29 0.60
N ASP A 238 16.68 -4.10 1.45
CA ASP A 238 15.99 -4.83 2.51
C ASP A 238 15.60 -3.94 3.72
N TYR A 239 16.32 -2.83 3.98
CA TYR A 239 16.20 -2.06 5.24
C TYR A 239 16.28 -0.52 5.17
N THR A 240 16.34 0.16 4.01
CA THR A 240 16.30 1.65 4.04
C THR A 240 14.89 2.18 4.35
N ALA A 241 14.81 2.95 5.43
CA ALA A 241 14.21 4.27 5.33
C ALA A 241 14.96 5.28 6.23
N ASP A 242 15.23 6.47 5.69
CA ASP A 242 16.28 7.38 6.16
C ASP A 242 15.76 8.70 6.78
N GLU A 243 16.67 9.66 6.96
CA GLU A 243 16.60 10.82 7.87
C GLU A 243 15.44 11.82 7.67
N GLN A 244 14.48 11.53 6.79
CA GLN A 244 13.24 12.30 6.63
C GLN A 244 11.95 11.60 7.10
N GLY A 245 12.02 10.37 7.61
CA GLY A 245 11.11 9.95 8.69
C GLY A 245 10.14 8.82 8.40
N ARG A 246 10.63 7.62 8.08
CA ARG A 246 9.83 6.39 8.13
C ARG A 246 10.64 5.21 8.63
N ILE A 247 10.20 4.51 9.68
CA ILE A 247 10.39 3.06 9.95
C ILE A 247 9.41 2.69 11.12
N PRO A 248 9.05 1.44 11.53
CA PRO A 248 8.79 0.11 10.92
C PRO A 248 7.41 -0.50 11.36
N HIS A 249 6.97 -1.65 10.84
CA HIS A 249 6.13 -2.55 11.65
C HIS A 249 6.41 -4.04 11.39
N ALA A 250 6.96 -4.69 12.44
CA ALA A 250 7.41 -6.09 12.54
C ALA A 250 8.63 -6.38 11.65
N MET A 251 9.82 -5.94 12.03
CA MET A 251 10.62 -6.59 13.09
C MET A 251 10.46 -5.87 14.45
N PRO A 252 10.89 -6.46 15.59
CA PRO A 252 11.01 -5.69 16.82
C PRO A 252 11.78 -4.40 16.52
N ARG A 253 11.35 -3.26 17.08
CA ARG A 253 12.10 -2.02 16.94
C ARG A 253 13.56 -2.27 17.33
N GLY A 254 14.46 -2.09 16.37
CA GLY A 254 15.91 -1.96 16.55
C GLY A 254 16.65 -3.29 16.66
N VAL A 255 17.31 -3.70 15.58
CA VAL A 255 18.65 -4.30 15.73
C VAL A 255 19.55 -3.89 14.56
N LEU A 256 19.09 -3.92 13.30
CA LEU A 256 19.90 -3.56 12.13
C LEU A 256 19.64 -2.12 11.64
N SER A 257 20.61 -1.24 11.83
CA SER A 257 20.76 0.02 11.08
C SER A 257 22.00 -0.04 10.21
N GLN A 258 22.14 0.85 9.22
CA GLN A 258 23.38 1.00 8.44
C GLN A 258 24.59 1.12 9.38
N ASP A 259 24.47 2.02 10.37
CA ASP A 259 25.50 2.22 11.37
C ASP A 259 25.69 1.00 12.27
N GLY A 260 24.63 0.27 12.60
CA GLY A 260 24.71 -0.96 13.39
C GLY A 260 25.48 -2.08 12.67
N LEU A 261 25.17 -2.29 11.39
CA LEU A 261 25.87 -3.26 10.54
C LEU A 261 27.33 -2.82 10.29
N TYR A 262 27.53 -1.55 9.93
CA TYR A 262 28.85 -0.97 9.69
C TYR A 262 29.73 -1.00 10.94
N ASN A 263 29.23 -0.54 12.08
CA ASN A 263 29.98 -0.52 13.34
C ASN A 263 30.29 -1.94 13.81
N LEU A 264 29.34 -2.89 13.73
CA LEU A 264 29.59 -4.27 14.14
C LEU A 264 30.69 -4.93 13.29
N VAL A 265 30.66 -4.73 11.96
CA VAL A 265 31.68 -5.25 11.04
C VAL A 265 33.03 -4.56 11.28
N THR A 266 33.05 -3.24 11.36
CA THR A 266 34.28 -2.45 11.51
C THR A 266 34.93 -2.67 12.88
N ASP A 267 34.15 -2.74 13.97
CA ASP A 267 34.66 -3.00 15.32
C ASP A 267 35.25 -4.40 15.42
N TRP A 268 34.64 -5.40 14.79
CA TRP A 268 35.20 -6.76 14.75
C TRP A 268 36.53 -6.81 13.99
N GLU A 269 36.62 -6.17 12.82
CA GLU A 269 37.85 -6.09 12.04
C GLU A 269 38.99 -5.39 12.80
N ALA A 270 38.67 -4.39 13.62
CA ALA A 270 39.63 -3.67 14.45
C ALA A 270 40.16 -4.49 15.65
N HIS A 271 39.44 -5.53 16.09
CA HIS A 271 39.78 -6.37 17.25
C HIS A 271 40.21 -7.79 16.89
N LYS A 272 40.37 -8.09 15.59
CA LYS A 272 40.99 -9.30 15.06
C LYS A 272 42.52 -9.25 15.15
#